data_AF-A0A1J8PLX8-F1
#
_entry.id   AF-A0A1J8PLX8-F1
#
_cell.length_a   1.000
_cell.length_b   1.000
_cell.length_c   1.000
_cell.angle_alpha   90.00
_cell.angle_beta   90.00
_cell.angle_gamma   90.00
#
_symmetry.space_group_name_H-M   'P 1'
#
loop_
_entity.id
_entity.type
_entity.pdbx_description
1 polymer ?
#
loop_
_entity_poly.entity_id
_entity_poly.type
_entity_poly.pdbx_seq_one_letter_code
_entity_poly.pdbx_strand_id
1 'polypeptide(L)' 'MPSYAITGAARGIGFEFVNQLSTDSENIVFALVRSKTTADRLVALGRPNVHILEADITNTNGLKAST' A
#
# COMPACT_ATOMS: atom_id res chain seq x y z
N MET A 1 -8.46 -11.00 11.81
CA MET A 1 -7.82 -9.79 11.26
C MET A 1 -6.79 -10.21 10.22
N PRO A 2 -7.13 -10.20 8.92
CA PRO A 2 -6.18 -10.49 7.86
C PRO A 2 -5.39 -9.22 7.47
N SER A 3 -4.13 -9.42 7.10
CA SER A 3 -3.23 -8.36 6.66
C SER A 3 -2.86 -8.58 5.19
N TYR A 4 -2.97 -7.54 4.37
CA TYR A 4 -2.72 -7.59 2.93
C TYR A 4 -1.55 -6.72 2.55
N ALA A 5 -0.55 -7.28 1.89
CA ALA A 5 0.53 -6.53 1.26
C ALA A 5 0.29 -6.42 -0.24
N ILE A 6 0.10 -5.19 -0.74
CA ILE A 6 -0.22 -4.92 -2.13
C ILE A 6 0.94 -4.18 -2.78
N THR A 7 1.60 -4.81 -3.75
CA THR A 7 2.65 -4.18 -4.55
C THR A 7 2.06 -3.41 -5.72
N GLY A 8 2.73 -2.34 -6.16
CA GLY A 8 2.22 -1.50 -7.25
C GLY A 8 0.95 -0.73 -6.86
N ALA A 9 0.75 -0.47 -5.58
CA ALA A 9 -0.48 0.08 -5.02
C ALA A 9 -0.81 1.52 -5.48
N ALA A 10 0.16 2.25 -6.04
CA ALA A 10 -0.02 3.65 -6.44
C ALA A 10 -1.02 3.86 -7.59
N ARG A 11 -1.32 2.82 -8.39
CA ARG A 11 -2.14 2.96 -9.61
C ARG A 11 -2.77 1.65 -10.06
N GLY A 12 -3.70 1.75 -11.01
CA GLY A 12 -4.31 0.60 -11.70
C GLY A 12 -4.99 -0.37 -10.74
N ILE A 13 -4.78 -1.67 -10.98
CA ILE A 13 -5.43 -2.76 -10.22
C ILE A 13 -4.92 -2.79 -8.77
N GLY A 14 -3.64 -2.49 -8.53
CA GLY A 14 -3.09 -2.43 -7.17
C GLY A 14 -3.79 -1.37 -6.31
N PHE A 15 -4.08 -0.19 -6.89
CA PHE A 15 -4.88 0.83 -6.22
C PHE A 15 -6.29 0.35 -5.92
N GLU A 16 -6.95 -0.32 -6.87
CA GLU A 16 -8.32 -0.78 -6.68
C GLU A 16 -8.42 -1.87 -5.61
N PHE A 17 -7.43 -2.75 -5.50
CA PHE A 17 -7.36 -3.70 -4.38
C PHE A 17 -7.23 -2.98 -3.04
N VAL A 18 -6.40 -1.93 -2.94
CA VAL A 18 -6.34 -1.13 -1.71
C VAL A 18 -7.70 -0.50 -1.44
N ASN A 19 -8.34 0.08 -2.45
CA ASN A 19 -9.64 0.73 -2.32
C ASN A 19 -10.77 -0.24 -1.90
N GLN A 20 -10.77 -1.48 -2.35
CA GLN A 20 -11.80 -2.44 -1.94
C GLN A 20 -11.48 -3.09 -0.60
N LEU A 21 -10.25 -3.56 -0.39
CA LEU A 21 -9.90 -4.31 0.81
C LEU A 21 -9.90 -3.44 2.06
N SER A 22 -9.59 -2.14 1.93
CA SER A 22 -9.63 -1.23 3.08
C SER A 22 -11.03 -0.69 3.42
N THR A 23 -12.10 -1.06 2.69
CA THR A 23 -13.47 -0.68 3.11
C THR A 23 -13.89 -1.39 4.38
N ASP A 24 -13.34 -2.57 4.61
CA ASP A 24 -13.47 -3.28 5.88
C ASP A 24 -12.39 -2.77 6.84
N SER A 25 -12.82 -2.16 7.95
CA SER A 25 -11.93 -1.59 8.96
C SER A 25 -11.12 -2.65 9.73
N GLU A 26 -11.55 -3.91 9.71
CA GLU A 26 -10.81 -5.03 10.31
C GLU A 26 -9.62 -5.49 9.44
N ASN A 27 -9.53 -5.05 8.19
CA ASN A 27 -8.40 -5.38 7.32
C ASN A 27 -7.28 -4.38 7.51
N ILE A 28 -6.05 -4.88 7.67
CA ILE A 28 -4.85 -4.03 7.60
C ILE A 28 -4.27 -4.12 6.19
N VAL A 29 -4.15 -2.98 5.51
CA VAL A 29 -3.66 -2.93 4.13
C VAL A 29 -2.33 -2.18 4.06
N PHE A 30 -1.28 -2.89 3.68
CA PHE A 30 0.03 -2.32 3.38
C PHE A 30 0.13 -2.05 1.87
N ALA A 31 0.11 -0.78 1.50
CA ALA A 31 0.23 -0.31 0.14
C ALA A 31 1.70 -0.01 -0.17
N LEU A 32 2.35 -0.91 -0.92
CA LEU A 32 3.76 -0.74 -1.31
C LEU A 32 3.83 0.08 -2.61
N VAL A 33 4.52 1.20 -2.53
CA VAL A 33 4.76 2.14 -3.63
C VAL A 33 6.26 2.32 -3.86
N ARG A 34 6.67 2.49 -5.12
CA ARG A 34 8.10 2.76 -5.43
C ARG A 34 8.55 4.14 -4.92
N SER A 35 7.64 5.11 -4.88
CA SER A 35 7.91 6.45 -4.34
C SER A 35 6.64 7.03 -3.74
N LYS A 36 6.74 7.59 -2.52
CA LYS A 36 5.64 8.30 -1.87
C LYS A 36 5.09 9.47 -2.68
N THR A 37 5.91 10.06 -3.55
CA THR A 37 5.50 11.13 -4.49
C THR A 37 4.38 10.72 -5.44
N THR A 38 4.17 9.41 -5.62
CA THR A 38 3.13 8.87 -6.51
C THR A 38 1.90 8.36 -5.76
N ALA A 39 1.86 8.54 -4.44
CA ALA A 39 0.84 7.95 -3.57
C ALA A 39 -0.33 8.88 -3.25
N ASP A 40 -0.47 10.04 -3.90
CA ASP A 40 -1.52 11.03 -3.61
C ASP A 40 -2.93 10.41 -3.59
N ARG A 41 -3.22 9.50 -4.53
CA ARG A 41 -4.50 8.79 -4.59
C ARG A 41 -4.74 7.88 -3.38
N LEU A 42 -3.69 7.26 -2.85
CA LEU A 42 -3.76 6.42 -1.66
C LEU A 42 -3.96 7.27 -0.41
N VAL A 43 -3.28 8.42 -0.32
CA VAL A 43 -3.48 9.38 0.78
C VAL A 43 -4.91 9.93 0.78
N ALA A 44 -5.45 10.21 -0.41
CA ALA A 44 -6.81 10.69 -0.59
C ALA A 44 -7.89 9.68 -0.16
N LEU A 45 -7.57 8.39 0.02
CA LEU A 45 -8.52 7.42 0.60
C LEU A 45 -8.87 7.77 2.05
N GLY A 46 -7.96 8.42 2.79
CA GLY A 46 -8.22 8.89 4.16
C GLY A 46 -8.54 7.79 5.17
N ARG A 47 -8.10 6.55 4.91
CA ARG A 47 -8.44 5.37 5.71
C ARG A 47 -7.33 5.04 6.71
N PRO A 48 -7.64 4.90 8.01
CA PRO A 48 -6.63 4.69 9.05
C PRO A 48 -5.99 3.29 9.00
N ASN A 49 -6.64 2.33 8.36
CA ASN A 49 -6.18 0.96 8.17
C ASN A 49 -5.35 0.75 6.89
N VAL A 50 -4.98 1.84 6.20
CA VAL A 50 -4.08 1.82 5.03
C VAL A 50 -2.72 2.38 5.41
N HIS A 51 -1.67 1.56 5.29
CA HIS A 51 -0.29 1.94 5.55
C HIS A 51 0.48 2.04 4.24
N ILE A 52 0.96 3.23 3.90
CA ILE A 52 1.71 3.47 2.66
C ILE A 52 3.20 3.30 2.95
N LEU A 53 3.81 2.27 2.35
CA LEU A 53 5.22 1.94 2.50
C LEU A 53 5.96 2.22 1.20
N GLU A 54 7.09 2.93 1.29
CA GLU A 54 7.97 3.10 0.14
C GLU A 54 8.89 1.90 0.04
N ALA A 55 8.70 1.09 -0.99
CA ALA A 55 9.47 -0.12 -1.22
C ALA A 55 9.67 -0.33 -2.72
N ASP A 56 10.93 -0.44 -3.13
CA ASP A 56 11.28 -0.84 -4.49
C ASP A 56 11.56 -2.34 -4.53
N ILE A 57 10.68 -3.10 -5.21
CA ILE A 57 10.76 -4.56 -5.29
C ILE A 57 12.02 -5.06 -6.00
N THR A 58 12.68 -4.21 -6.81
CA THR A 58 13.95 -4.53 -7.46
C THR A 58 15.16 -4.35 -6.54
N ASN A 59 14.98 -3.72 -5.38
CA ASN A 59 16.01 -3.55 -4.37
C ASN A 59 15.69 -4.44 -3.15
N THR A 60 16.23 -5.64 -3.14
CA THR A 60 16.01 -6.63 -2.07
C THR A 60 16.48 -6.13 -0.69
N ASN A 61 17.49 -5.26 -0.62
CA ASN A 61 17.94 -4.65 0.63
C ASN A 61 16.93 -3.59 1.12
N GLY A 62 16.39 -2.77 0.22
CA GLY A 62 15.33 -1.80 0.54
C GLY A 62 14.03 -2.48 0.99
N LEU A 63 13.67 -3.58 0.34
CA LEU A 63 12.48 -4.36 0.70
C LEU A 63 12.59 -4.99 2.09
N LYS A 64 13.78 -5.48 2.49
CA LYS A 64 14.03 -6.01 3.83
C LYS A 64 14.02 -4.93 4.93
N ALA A 65 14.44 -3.70 4.59
CA ALA A 65 14.46 -2.56 5.51
C ALA A 65 13.10 -1.87 5.66
N SER A 66 12.10 -2.27 4.86
CA SER A 66 10.72 -1.80 4.94
C SER A 66 10.02 -2.44 6.15
N THR A 67 10.51 -2.17 7.36
CA THR A 67 9.89 -2.52 8.64
C THR A 67 9.05 -1.36 9.17
#